data_AF-A0A5J4G059-F1
#
_entry.id   AF-A0A5J4G059-F1
#
_cell.length_a   1.000
_cell.length_b   1.000
_cell.length_c   1.000
_cell.angle_alpha   90.00
_cell.angle_beta   90.00
_cell.angle_gamma   90.00
#
_symmetry.space_group_name_H-M   'P 1'
#
loop_
_entity.id
_entity.type
_entity.pdbx_description
1 polymer ?
#
loop_
_entity_poly.entity_id
_entity_poly.type
_entity_poly.pdbx_seq_one_letter_code
_entity_poly.pdbx_strand_id
1 'polypeptide(L)' 'MFYYIASKNPMLEVSIVKNYTETDLEHVFLFMDTLIKNPDLNVLFKVEPSIKEQFKSLIEKRSCRPSYAYNIIENIA' A
#
# COMPACT_ATOMS: atom_id res chain seq x y z
N MET A 1 11.70 31.88 -0.54
CA MET A 1 10.68 31.69 0.50
C MET A 1 9.80 30.54 0.02
N PHE A 2 9.89 29.37 0.66
CA PHE A 2 9.17 28.18 0.24
C PHE A 2 7.89 28.06 1.05
N TYR A 3 6.76 27.91 0.38
CA TYR A 3 5.46 27.70 1.02
C TYR A 3 5.03 26.25 0.76
N TYR A 4 4.70 25.55 1.84
CA TYR A 4 4.19 24.19 1.81
C TYR A 4 2.69 24.23 2.13
N ILE A 5 1.88 23.68 1.23
CA ILE A 5 0.46 23.42 1.48
C ILE A 5 0.37 21.92 1.79
N ALA A 6 0.15 21.57 3.05
CA ALA A 6 -0.10 20.20 3.44
C ALA A 6 -1.34 19.69 2.69
N SER A 7 -1.18 18.64 1.87
CA SER A 7 -2.32 17.94 1.28
C SER A 7 -3.29 17.55 2.40
N LYS A 8 -4.56 17.91 2.26
CA LYS A 8 -5.58 17.76 3.32
C LYS A 8 -5.83 16.30 3.75
N ASN A 9 -5.39 15.32 2.98
CA ASN A 9 -5.35 13.91 3.36
C ASN A 9 -3.98 13.33 2.98
N PRO A 10 -3.17 12.88 3.94
CA PRO A 10 -1.91 12.24 3.61
C PRO A 10 -2.26 10.88 2.98
N MET A 11 -1.91 10.72 1.70
CA MET A 11 -2.12 9.49 0.93
C MET A 11 -0.77 8.97 0.46
N LEU A 12 -0.49 7.70 0.71
CA LEU A 12 0.72 7.03 0.24
C LEU A 12 0.34 6.11 -0.93
N GLU A 13 0.92 6.34 -2.09
CA GLU A 13 0.72 5.48 -3.25
C GLU A 13 1.84 4.43 -3.33
N VAL A 14 1.46 3.16 -3.51
CA VAL A 14 2.37 2.03 -3.65
C VAL A 14 2.04 1.29 -4.94
N SER A 15 2.94 1.37 -5.92
CA SER A 15 2.75 0.73 -7.22
C SER A 15 3.45 -0.63 -7.27
N ILE A 16 2.66 -1.69 -7.49
CA ILE A 16 3.08 -3.07 -7.63
C ILE A 16 2.97 -3.44 -9.11
N VAL A 17 4.10 -3.33 -9.82
CA VAL A 17 4.16 -3.31 -11.31
C VAL A 17 4.80 -4.57 -11.92
N LYS A 18 5.11 -5.58 -11.13
CA LYS A 18 5.78 -6.82 -11.57
C LYS A 18 5.38 -8.00 -10.70
N ASN A 19 5.66 -9.20 -11.18
CA ASN A 19 5.67 -10.41 -10.36
C ASN A 19 6.56 -10.21 -9.13
N TYR A 20 5.96 -10.38 -7.95
CA TYR A 20 6.61 -10.35 -6.65
C TYR A 20 6.54 -11.75 -6.03
N THR A 21 7.46 -12.05 -5.12
CA THR A 21 7.29 -13.21 -4.23
C THR A 21 6.44 -12.82 -3.02
N GLU A 22 5.87 -13.80 -2.33
CA GLU A 22 5.13 -13.53 -1.08
C GLU A 22 6.03 -12.82 -0.05
N THR A 23 7.31 -13.22 0.02
CA THR A 23 8.31 -12.60 0.90
C THR A 23 8.56 -11.12 0.57
N ASP A 24 8.58 -10.76 -0.72
CA ASP A 24 8.75 -9.35 -1.13
C ASP A 24 7.60 -8.49 -0.61
N LEU A 25 6.36 -8.98 -0.68
CA LEU A 25 5.21 -8.28 -0.14
C LEU A 25 5.24 -8.19 1.39
N GLU A 26 5.62 -9.26 2.07
CA GLU A 26 5.75 -9.24 3.54
C GLU A 26 6.73 -8.16 3.99
N HIS A 27 7.87 -8.03 3.31
CA HIS A 27 8.84 -6.97 3.59
C HIS A 27 8.27 -5.57 3.33
N VAL A 28 7.55 -5.38 2.21
CA VAL A 28 6.89 -4.09 1.92
C VAL A 28 5.89 -3.75 3.00
N PHE A 29 5.07 -4.71 3.41
CA PHE A 29 4.08 -4.48 4.43
C PHE A 29 4.69 -4.19 5.80
N LEU A 30 5.72 -4.94 6.21
CA LEU A 30 6.48 -4.66 7.44
C LEU A 30 7.10 -3.26 7.42
N PHE A 31 7.70 -2.89 6.29
CA PHE A 31 8.25 -1.54 6.10
C PHE A 31 7.17 -0.49 6.29
N MET A 32 5.99 -0.66 5.67
CA MET A 32 4.87 0.26 5.84
C MET A 32 4.32 0.28 7.26
N ASP A 33 4.19 -0.86 7.92
CA ASP A 33 3.72 -0.97 9.31
C ASP A 33 4.67 -0.21 10.26
N THR A 34 5.98 -0.16 9.96
CA THR A 34 6.96 0.62 10.74
C THR A 34 7.01 2.10 10.39
N LEU A 35 6.83 2.44 9.11
CA LEU A 35 6.90 3.81 8.60
C LEU A 35 5.63 4.61 8.96
N ILE A 36 4.48 3.95 8.90
CA ILE A 36 3.17 4.58 9.05
C ILE A 36 2.77 4.52 10.52
N LYS A 37 3.11 5.60 11.22
CA LYS A 37 2.68 5.85 12.61
C LYS A 37 1.36 6.59 12.70
N ASN A 38 0.87 7.12 11.57
CA ASN A 38 -0.38 7.87 11.51
C ASN A 38 -1.51 6.95 11.03
N PRO A 39 -2.50 6.62 11.89
CA PRO A 39 -3.62 5.78 11.51
C PRO A 39 -4.55 6.45 10.48
N ASP A 40 -4.50 7.78 10.35
CA ASP A 40 -5.30 8.54 9.38
C ASP A 40 -4.68 8.55 7.97
N LEU A 41 -3.51 7.93 7.79
CA LEU A 41 -2.90 7.77 6.47
C LEU A 41 -3.68 6.74 5.65
N ASN A 42 -4.07 7.12 4.43
CA ASN A 42 -4.68 6.19 3.49
C ASN A 42 -3.62 5.70 2.50
N VAL A 43 -3.44 4.38 2.39
CA VAL A 43 -2.51 3.77 1.44
C VAL A 43 -3.25 3.31 0.19
N LEU A 44 -2.81 3.77 -0.97
CA LEU A 44 -3.35 3.38 -2.27
C LEU A 44 -2.40 2.39 -2.95
N PHE A 45 -2.76 1.11 -2.98
CA PHE A 45 -2.03 0.10 -3.74
C PHE A 45 -2.50 0.10 -5.19
N LYS A 46 -1.62 0.48 -6.12
CA LYS A 46 -1.81 0.31 -7.55
C LYS A 46 -1.22 -1.01 -7.98
N VAL A 47 -2.06 -1.99 -8.27
CA VAL A 47 -1.61 -3.35 -8.58
C VAL A 47 -1.91 -3.69 -10.03
N GLU A 48 -0.93 -4.27 -10.72
CA GLU A 48 -1.13 -4.76 -12.08
C GLU A 48 -2.34 -5.73 -12.14
N PRO A 49 -3.23 -5.62 -13.16
CA PRO A 49 -4.44 -6.44 -13.23
C PRO A 49 -4.18 -7.95 -13.16
N SER A 50 -3.07 -8.41 -13.73
CA SER A 50 -2.64 -9.82 -13.78
C SER A 50 -2.40 -10.44 -12.40
N ILE A 51 -2.02 -9.63 -11.40
CA ILE A 51 -1.63 -10.09 -10.06
C ILE A 51 -2.52 -9.52 -8.94
N LYS A 52 -3.58 -8.78 -9.30
CA LYS A 52 -4.49 -8.11 -8.35
C LYS A 52 -5.20 -9.09 -7.41
N GLU A 53 -5.76 -10.18 -7.93
CA GLU A 53 -6.48 -11.15 -7.10
C GLU A 53 -5.53 -11.90 -6.15
N GLN A 54 -4.32 -12.22 -6.61
CA GLN A 54 -3.28 -12.79 -5.77
C GLN A 54 -2.90 -11.83 -4.64
N PHE A 55 -2.70 -10.54 -4.96
CA PHE A 55 -2.37 -9.50 -3.99
C PHE A 55 -3.46 -9.38 -2.93
N LYS A 56 -4.72 -9.35 -3.37
CA LYS A 56 -5.89 -9.28 -2.48
C LYS A 56 -5.97 -10.47 -1.54
N SER A 57 -5.74 -11.69 -2.04
CA SER A 57 -5.71 -12.88 -1.19
C SER A 57 -4.59 -12.83 -0.14
N LEU A 58 -3.42 -12.32 -0.50
CA LEU A 58 -2.27 -12.23 0.40
C LEU A 58 -2.49 -11.22 1.52
N ILE A 59 -2.99 -10.02 1.19
CA ILE A 59 -3.24 -8.99 2.21
C ILE A 59 -4.36 -9.42 3.18
N GLU A 60 -5.37 -10.14 2.71
CA GLU A 60 -6.46 -10.70 3.53
C GLU A 60 -6.00 -11.86 4.44
N LYS A 61 -5.02 -12.66 3.99
CA LYS A 61 -4.43 -13.75 4.79
C LYS A 61 -3.50 -13.27 5.90
N ARG A 62 -3.04 -12.02 5.88
CA ARG A 62 -2.13 -11.50 6.92
C ARG A 62 -2.80 -11.57 8.28
N SER A 63 -2.08 -12.16 9.23
CA SER A 63 -2.51 -12.27 10.63
C SER A 63 -2.55 -10.90 11.31
N CYS A 64 -1.67 -9.99 10.90
CA CYS A 64 -1.62 -8.62 11.39
C CYS A 64 -2.45 -7.71 10.50
N ARG A 65 -3.43 -7.04 11.11
CA ARG A 65 -4.16 -5.96 10.45
C ARG A 65 -3.24 -4.74 10.35
N PRO A 66 -3.15 -4.08 9.17
CA PRO A 66 -2.37 -2.87 9.02
C PRO A 66 -2.89 -1.77 9.95
N SER A 67 -1.99 -0.91 10.42
CA SER A 67 -2.30 0.25 11.27
C SER A 67 -2.95 1.41 10.49
N TYR A 68 -3.07 1.27 9.17
CA TYR A 68 -3.52 2.29 8.23
C TYR A 68 -4.73 1.82 7.42
N ALA A 69 -5.55 2.77 6.97
CA ALA A 69 -6.54 2.50 5.95
C ALA A 69 -5.86 2.22 4.61
N TYR A 70 -6.40 1.31 3.80
CA TYR A 70 -5.88 1.08 2.46
C TYR A 70 -6.97 0.83 1.42
N ASN A 71 -6.62 1.10 0.17
CA ASN A 71 -7.43 0.80 -1.00
C ASN A 71 -6.56 0.12 -2.06
N ILE A 72 -7.13 -0.83 -2.80
CA ILE A 72 -6.46 -1.51 -3.91
C ILE A 72 -7.14 -1.10 -5.20
N ILE A 73 -6.38 -0.54 -6.13
CA ILE A 73 -6.86 -0.16 -7.46
C ILE A 73 -6.01 -0.83 -8.54
N GLU A 74 -6.61 -1.01 -9.71
CA GLU A 74 -5.87 -1.51 -10.88
C GLU A 74 -4.86 -0.46 -11.35
N ASN A 75 -3.66 -0.92 -11.65
CA ASN A 75 -2.68 -0.10 -12.32
C ASN A 75 -2.98 -0.10 -13.83
N ILE A 76 -3.74 0.90 -14.29
CA ILE A 76 -4.11 1.12 -15.70
C ILE A 76 -3.05 1.99 -16.40
N ALA A 77 -1.77 1.70 -16.15
CA ALA A 77 -0.62 2.42 -16.71
C ALA A 77 -0.02 1.67 -17.89
#